data_AF-A0A6L7LEN9-F1
#
_entry.id   AF-A0A6L7LEN9-F1
#
_cell.length_a   1.000
_cell.length_b   1.000
_cell.length_c   1.000
_cell.angle_alpha   90.00
_cell.angle_beta   90.00
_cell.angle_gamma   90.00
#
_symmetry.space_group_name_H-M   'P 1'
#
loop_
_entity.id
_entity.type
_entity.pdbx_description
1 polymer ?
#
loop_
_entity_poly.entity_id
_entity_poly.type
_entity_poly.pdbx_seq_one_letter_code
_entity_poly.pdbx_strand_id
1 'polypeptide(L)' 'MLTREKCVACRRNSPRVTQEEIVELSPHVPDWDITENDGIKRLQRGFRFRNFAGAMAFARNVAEAAEEEGHHPRITLE' A
#
# COMPACT_ATOMS: atom_id res chain seq x y z
N MET A 1 -9.14 -5.01 -12.58
CA MET A 1 -8.90 -3.69 -11.92
C MET A 1 -9.16 -3.90 -10.44
N LEU A 2 -8.14 -3.82 -9.59
CA LEU A 2 -8.26 -4.13 -8.14
C LEU A 2 -9.27 -3.23 -7.40
N THR A 3 -9.69 -2.11 -7.97
CA THR A 3 -10.71 -1.22 -7.40
C THR A 3 -12.12 -1.83 -7.30
N ARG A 4 -12.31 -3.06 -7.78
CA ARG A 4 -13.56 -3.83 -7.64
C ARG A 4 -13.45 -4.97 -6.61
N GLU A 5 -12.25 -5.22 -6.10
CA GLU A 5 -12.01 -6.20 -5.05
C GLU A 5 -12.17 -5.51 -3.70
N LYS A 6 -12.72 -6.21 -2.71
CA LYS A 6 -12.74 -5.73 -1.32
C LYS A 6 -11.66 -6.42 -0.52
N CYS A 7 -10.87 -5.64 0.21
CA CYS A 7 -9.95 -6.22 1.17
C CYS A 7 -10.74 -6.93 2.28
N VAL A 8 -10.54 -8.24 2.41
CA VAL A 8 -10.93 -8.95 3.62
C VAL A 8 -9.84 -8.70 4.64
N ALA A 9 -10.22 -8.26 5.84
CA ALA A 9 -9.29 -7.93 6.92
C ALA A 9 -8.14 -8.95 7.02
N CYS A 10 -6.90 -8.46 6.99
CA CYS A 10 -5.72 -9.31 7.07
C CYS A 10 -5.78 -10.18 8.33
N ARG A 11 -5.86 -11.49 8.14
CA ARG A 11 -5.68 -12.47 9.21
C ARG A 11 -4.22 -12.86 9.26
N ARG A 12 -3.74 -13.35 10.41
CA ARG A 12 -2.34 -13.78 10.59
C ARG A 12 -1.88 -14.83 9.56
N ASN A 13 -2.83 -15.55 8.95
CA ASN A 13 -2.61 -16.58 7.92
C ASN A 13 -3.06 -16.16 6.52
N SER A 14 -3.26 -14.86 6.26
CA SER A 14 -3.57 -14.41 4.90
C SER A 14 -2.47 -14.88 3.94
N PRO A 15 -2.82 -15.44 2.77
CA PRO A 15 -1.85 -15.93 1.81
C PRO A 15 -0.91 -14.79 1.40
N ARG A 16 0.38 -15.10 1.31
CA ARG A 16 1.37 -14.18 0.77
C ARG A 16 1.30 -14.25 -0.75
N VAL A 17 1.49 -13.09 -1.39
CA VAL A 17 1.70 -13.04 -2.84
C VAL A 17 2.93 -13.88 -3.19
N THR A 18 2.76 -14.82 -4.09
CA THR A 18 3.81 -15.71 -4.62
C THR A 18 4.78 -14.96 -5.52
N GLN A 19 5.91 -15.58 -5.87
CA GLN A 19 6.89 -14.93 -6.73
C GLN A 19 6.35 -14.74 -8.16
N GLU A 20 5.53 -15.69 -8.63
CA GLU A 20 4.86 -15.65 -9.91
C GLU A 20 3.83 -14.50 -9.95
N GLU A 21 2.99 -14.38 -8.93
CA GLU A 21 2.02 -13.29 -8.80
C GLU A 21 2.72 -11.92 -8.68
N ILE A 22 3.89 -11.83 -8.01
CA ILE A 22 4.67 -10.59 -7.98
C ILE A 22 5.06 -10.16 -9.40
N VAL A 23 5.53 -11.09 -10.23
CA VAL A 23 5.94 -10.78 -11.62
C VAL A 23 4.75 -10.32 -12.44
N GLU A 24 3.58 -10.94 -12.25
CA GLU A 24 2.34 -10.56 -12.95
C GLU A 24 1.78 -9.21 -12.49
N LEU A 25 1.81 -8.93 -11.19
CA LEU A 25 1.16 -7.76 -10.59
C LEU A 25 2.03 -6.50 -10.59
N SER A 26 3.35 -6.62 -10.53
CA SER A 26 4.26 -5.47 -10.45
C SER A 26 4.08 -4.44 -11.58
N PRO A 27 3.83 -4.84 -12.86
CA PRO A 27 3.56 -3.88 -13.94
C PRO A 27 2.35 -2.98 -13.73
N HIS A 28 1.39 -3.36 -12.87
CA HIS A 28 0.22 -2.54 -12.55
C HIS A 28 0.52 -1.40 -11.56
N VAL A 29 1.68 -1.43 -10.89
CA VAL A 29 2.10 -0.48 -9.86
C VAL A 29 3.57 -0.07 -10.06
N PRO A 30 3.95 0.45 -11.24
CA PRO A 30 5.35 0.63 -11.65
C PRO A 30 6.14 1.63 -10.78
N ASP A 31 5.45 2.51 -10.06
CA ASP A 31 6.06 3.51 -9.17
C ASP A 31 6.26 3.01 -7.73
N TRP A 32 5.96 1.73 -7.45
CA TRP A 32 6.09 1.14 -6.12
C TRP A 32 7.28 0.20 -6.07
N ASP A 33 8.09 0.36 -5.03
CA ASP A 33 9.24 -0.49 -4.75
C ASP A 33 8.85 -1.65 -3.85
N ILE A 34 9.43 -2.84 -4.09
CA ILE A 34 9.36 -3.97 -3.16
C ILE A 34 10.55 -3.89 -2.22
N THR A 35 10.28 -3.69 -0.94
CA THR A 35 11.27 -3.66 0.15
C THR A 35 11.10 -4.88 1.04
N GLU A 36 12.14 -5.29 1.75
CA GLU A 36 12.08 -6.39 2.70
C GLU A 36 12.51 -5.92 4.09
N ASN A 37 11.68 -6.22 5.09
CA ASN A 37 11.93 -5.87 6.48
C ASN A 37 11.49 -7.04 7.37
N ASP A 38 12.39 -7.54 8.20
CA ASP A 38 12.19 -8.72 9.05
C ASP A 38 11.70 -9.97 8.30
N GLY A 39 12.20 -10.20 7.08
CA GLY A 39 11.77 -11.33 6.24
C GLY A 39 10.37 -11.18 5.63
N ILE A 40 9.81 -9.96 5.66
CA ILE A 40 8.50 -9.65 5.10
C ILE A 40 8.67 -8.62 3.98
N LYS A 41 8.32 -9.05 2.75
CA LYS A 41 8.24 -8.16 1.58
C LYS A 41 7.07 -7.18 1.74
N ARG A 42 7.29 -5.91 1.40
CA ARG A 42 6.31 -4.82 1.50
C ARG A 42 6.45 -3.89 0.30
N LEU A 43 5.33 -3.34 -0.15
CA LEU A 43 5.35 -2.26 -1.13
C LEU A 43 5.60 -0.92 -0.44
N GLN A 44 6.44 -0.08 -1.04
CA GLN A 44 6.75 1.26 -0.57
C GLN A 44 6.73 2.25 -1.74
N ARG A 45 6.17 3.44 -1.51
CA ARG A 45 6.18 4.53 -2.50
C ARG A 45 6.32 5.88 -1.81
N GLY A 46 7.21 6.72 -2.33
CA GLY A 46 7.36 8.11 -1.91
C GLY A 46 6.46 9.05 -2.72
N PHE A 47 5.82 9.99 -2.04
CA PHE A 47 5.05 11.07 -2.66
C PHE A 47 5.64 12.41 -2.21
N ARG A 48 5.88 13.33 -3.16
CA ARG A 48 6.44 14.65 -2.87
C ARG A 48 5.36 15.72 -3.02
N PHE A 49 5.30 16.62 -2.04
CA PHE A 49 4.35 17.73 -2.01
C PHE A 49 5.09 19.06 -1.82
N ARG A 50 4.48 20.15 -2.28
CA ARG A 50 5.04 21.50 -2.15
C ARG A 50 5.17 21.95 -0.69
N ASN A 51 4.31 21.47 0.20
CA ASN A 51 4.30 21.81 1.61
C ASN A 51 3.64 20.70 2.46
N PHE A 52 3.80 20.80 3.77
CA PHE A 52 3.28 19.83 4.73
C PHE A 52 1.75 19.73 4.71
N ALA A 53 1.04 20.86 4.52
CA ALA A 53 -0.43 20.86 4.45
C ALA A 53 -0.96 19.99 3.29
N GLY A 54 -0.31 20.03 2.13
CA GLY A 54 -0.64 19.17 0.98
C GLY A 54 -0.38 17.69 1.25
N ALA A 55 0.75 17.36 1.90
CA ALA A 55 1.05 15.99 2.29
C ALA A 55 0.02 15.45 3.31
N MET A 56 -0.38 16.28 4.28
CA MET A 56 -1.40 15.92 5.26
C MET A 56 -2.78 15.70 4.63
N ALA A 57 -3.18 16.53 3.66
CA ALA A 57 -4.43 16.34 2.94
C ALA A 57 -4.43 15.01 2.16
N PHE A 58 -3.33 14.69 1.49
CA PHE A 58 -3.18 13.40 0.81
C PHE A 58 -3.24 12.22 1.78
N ALA A 59 -2.51 12.28 2.88
CA ALA A 59 -2.50 11.22 3.89
C ALA A 59 -3.88 10.97 4.51
N ARG A 60 -4.70 12.02 4.69
CA ARG A 60 -6.08 11.90 5.14
C ARG A 60 -6.94 11.08 4.15
N ASN A 61 -6.85 11.37 2.86
CA ASN A 61 -7.60 10.62 1.84
C ASN A 61 -7.19 9.14 1.83
N VAL A 62 -5.89 8.86 2.01
CA VAL A 62 -5.39 7.48 2.12
C VAL A 62 -5.93 6.80 3.38
N ALA A 63 -5.97 7.50 4.51
CA ALA A 63 -6.53 6.97 5.75
C ALA A 63 -8.02 6.65 5.64
N GLU A 64 -8.81 7.54 5.03
CA GLU A 64 -10.25 7.31 4.78
C GLU A 64 -10.46 6.04 3.92
N ALA A 65 -9.72 5.91 2.82
CA ALA A 65 -9.78 4.70 1.98
C ALA A 65 -9.33 3.43 2.74
N ALA A 66 -8.34 3.54 3.61
CA ALA A 66 -7.85 2.42 4.42
C ALA A 66 -8.89 1.92 5.43
N GLU A 67 -9.67 2.84 6.03
CA GLU A 67 -10.76 2.51 6.95
C GLU A 67 -11.93 1.82 6.22
N GLU A 68 -12.31 2.33 5.04
CA GLU A 68 -13.36 1.72 4.20
C GLU A 68 -13.02 0.28 3.79
N GLU A 69 -11.74 0.02 3.51
CA GLU A 69 -11.22 -1.30 3.13
C GLU A 69 -10.77 -2.16 4.33
N GLY A 70 -10.72 -1.60 5.54
CA GLY A 70 -10.21 -2.28 6.72
C GLY A 70 -8.76 -2.77 6.60
N HIS A 71 -7.93 -2.06 5.82
CA HIS A 71 -6.54 -2.41 5.56
C HIS A 71 -5.62 -1.18 5.68
N HIS A 72 -4.87 -1.12 6.78
CA HIS A 72 -4.15 0.08 7.17
C HIS A 72 -2.69 0.09 6.67
N PRO A 73 -2.26 1.12 5.93
CA PRO A 73 -0.86 1.30 5.60
C PRO A 73 -0.07 1.91 6.76
N ARG A 74 1.26 1.83 6.69
CA ARG A 74 2.14 2.73 7.44
C ARG A 74 2.28 4.02 6.64
N ILE A 75 1.95 5.15 7.25
CA ILE A 75 2.10 6.48 6.65
C ILE A 75 3.12 7.27 7.49
N THR A 76 4.13 7.82 6.82
CA THR A 76 5.12 8.72 7.42
C THR A 76 5.06 10.06 6.70
N LEU A 77 4.94 11.15 7.46
CA LEU A 77 5.06 12.51 6.97
C LEU A 77 6.26 13.14 7.68
N GLU A 78 7.13 13.78 6.92
CA GLU A 78 8.38 14.40 7.37
C GLU A 78 8.58 15.79 6.75
#